data_AF-A0A0L7RCZ5-F1
#
_entry.id   AF-A0A0L7RCZ5-F1
#
_cell.length_a   1.000
_cell.length_b   1.000
_cell.length_c   1.000
_cell.angle_alpha   90.00
_cell.angle_beta   90.00
_cell.angle_gamma   90.00
#
_symmetry.space_group_name_H-M   'P 1'
#
loop_
_entity.id
_entity.type
_entity.pdbx_description
1 polymer ?
#
loop_
_entity_poly.entity_id
_entity_poly.type
_entity_poly.pdbx_seq_one_letter_code
_entity_poly.pdbx_strand_id
1 'polypeptide(L)'
;MAVNRLCTIFRQITINKQSNIIGRYCSSHVLKEQNNNLRSHNYSKNVLHVAQTELHIKFIPRTLNIDFGNLDGIMKKNINEIPLPKYIPSIEEPLTRKPIQQDMPLTDKSFQLPPTVNGCEKLAKHLIVIRRQKMKKHKRRKLRKRMQFVWTKLRAKRNSLREKTFQAELIAKIKDAQSFDVKKYIEERLAILDKEILPKTYKGEILSAQVIRQFLKEDREKWEKRKNKPRLTLD
;
A
#
# COMPACT_ATOMS: atom_id res chain seq x y z
N MET A 1 18.66 17.46 -5.11
CA MET A 1 19.25 16.10 -5.02
C MET A 1 18.63 15.23 -3.89
N ALA A 2 17.30 15.17 -3.76
CA ALA A 2 16.64 14.40 -2.70
C ALA A 2 15.77 13.23 -3.22
N VAL A 3 15.32 13.31 -4.47
CA VAL A 3 14.39 12.33 -5.06
C VAL A 3 15.10 11.01 -5.39
N ASN A 4 16.38 11.06 -5.78
CA ASN A 4 17.14 9.86 -6.15
C ASN A 4 17.51 8.96 -4.97
N ARG A 5 17.46 9.48 -3.72
CA ARG A 5 17.68 8.68 -2.50
C ARG A 5 16.44 7.87 -2.09
N LEU A 6 15.24 8.29 -2.47
CA LEU A 6 14.02 7.52 -2.19
C LEU A 6 13.92 6.29 -3.10
N CYS A 7 14.34 6.42 -4.36
CA CYS A 7 14.30 5.31 -5.33
C CYS A 7 15.27 4.16 -5.00
N THR A 8 16.39 4.41 -4.30
CA THR A 8 17.31 3.35 -3.86
C THR A 8 16.78 2.57 -2.67
N ILE A 9 16.05 3.23 -1.75
CA ILE A 9 15.43 2.59 -0.58
C ILE A 9 14.32 1.62 -0.99
N PHE A 10 13.53 1.95 -2.03
CA PHE A 10 12.46 1.07 -2.50
C PHE A 10 12.94 -0.13 -3.34
N ARG A 11 14.18 -0.11 -3.87
CA ARG A 11 14.76 -1.25 -4.60
C ARG A 11 15.32 -2.35 -3.70
N GLN A 12 15.43 -2.12 -2.39
CA GLN A 12 15.97 -3.09 -1.43
C GLN A 12 14.91 -3.86 -0.64
N ILE A 13 13.62 -3.65 -0.91
CA ILE A 13 12.56 -4.42 -0.25
C ILE A 13 12.33 -5.72 -1.04
N THR A 14 13.14 -6.73 -0.76
CA THR A 14 12.85 -8.12 -1.13
C THR A 14 11.82 -8.69 -0.15
N ILE A 15 10.59 -8.90 -0.62
CA ILE A 15 9.54 -9.56 0.16
C ILE A 15 9.85 -11.06 0.19
N ASN A 16 10.56 -11.51 1.21
CA ASN A 16 10.69 -12.94 1.50
C ASN A 16 9.32 -13.50 1.93
N LYS A 17 8.70 -14.30 1.06
CA LYS A 17 7.50 -15.09 1.38
C LYS A 17 7.85 -16.28 2.26
N GLN A 18 8.27 -16.03 3.50
CA GLN A 18 8.39 -17.04 4.55
C GLN A 18 8.02 -16.37 5.88
N SER A 19 6.74 -16.07 6.05
CA SER A 19 6.20 -15.74 7.36
C SER A 19 5.74 -17.02 8.05
N ASN A 20 6.50 -17.47 9.03
CA ASN A 20 6.02 -18.36 10.09
C ASN A 20 4.88 -17.63 10.82
N ILE A 21 3.64 -18.03 10.56
CA ILE A 21 2.48 -17.52 11.29
C ILE A 21 2.42 -18.27 12.62
N ILE A 22 2.95 -17.64 13.66
CA ILE A 22 2.64 -17.99 15.04
C ILE A 22 1.18 -17.57 15.28
N GLY A 23 0.26 -18.54 15.14
CA GLY A 23 -1.16 -18.37 15.45
C GLY A 23 -1.36 -18.13 16.94
N ARG A 24 -1.72 -16.90 17.31
CA ARG A 24 -2.22 -16.58 18.65
C ARG A 24 -3.69 -17.00 18.75
N TYR A 25 -3.99 -17.75 19.81
CA TYR A 25 -5.31 -18.13 20.30
C TYR A 25 -6.44 -17.14 19.98
N CYS A 26 -7.49 -17.65 19.34
CA CYS A 26 -8.83 -17.06 19.39
C CYS A 26 -9.76 -18.06 20.06
N SER A 27 -10.35 -17.64 21.18
CA SER A 27 -11.30 -18.38 21.99
C SER A 27 -12.57 -18.70 21.21
N SER A 28 -12.97 -19.96 21.25
CA SER A 28 -14.26 -20.46 20.80
C SER A 28 -15.38 -19.94 21.69
N HIS A 29 -16.30 -19.17 21.11
CA HIS A 29 -17.68 -19.17 21.59
C HIS A 29 -18.61 -18.93 20.41
N VAL A 30 -19.67 -19.73 20.36
CA VAL A 30 -20.81 -19.69 19.43
C VAL A 30 -20.57 -20.32 18.06
N LEU A 31 -20.87 -21.61 17.94
CA LEU A 31 -21.65 -22.14 16.83
C LEU A 31 -22.55 -23.25 17.37
N LYS A 32 -23.86 -22.99 17.32
CA LYS A 32 -24.91 -23.98 17.54
C LYS A 32 -24.88 -24.99 16.40
N GLU A 33 -25.10 -26.23 16.78
CA GLU A 33 -25.47 -27.39 15.98
C GLU A 33 -26.28 -27.04 14.72
N GLN A 34 -25.79 -27.49 13.56
CA GLN A 34 -26.60 -28.17 12.56
C GLN A 34 -25.70 -29.19 11.85
N ASN A 35 -25.82 -30.45 12.26
CA ASN A 35 -25.39 -31.58 11.46
C ASN A 35 -26.19 -31.54 10.16
N ASN A 36 -25.51 -31.53 9.01
CA ASN A 36 -26.09 -32.01 7.76
C ASN A 36 -24.97 -32.47 6.83
N ASN A 37 -24.95 -33.78 6.61
CA ASN A 37 -24.16 -34.48 5.62
C ASN A 37 -24.38 -33.83 4.24
N LEU A 38 -23.33 -33.24 3.64
CA LEU A 38 -23.33 -32.92 2.22
C LEU A 38 -22.54 -33.98 1.46
N ARG A 39 -23.28 -35.00 1.03
CA ARG A 39 -22.93 -35.91 -0.06
C ARG A 39 -22.87 -35.09 -1.35
N SER A 40 -21.68 -34.75 -1.84
CA SER A 40 -21.55 -34.06 -3.12
C SER A 40 -21.65 -35.06 -4.27
N HIS A 41 -22.72 -34.95 -5.04
CA HIS A 41 -22.99 -35.73 -6.25
C HIS A 41 -22.24 -35.13 -7.46
N ASN A 42 -21.68 -36.03 -8.27
CA ASN A 42 -20.93 -35.88 -9.52
C ASN A 42 -21.40 -34.79 -10.51
N TYR A 43 -20.45 -33.98 -10.98
CA TYR A 43 -20.20 -33.48 -12.36
C TYR A 43 -18.73 -32.98 -12.32
N SER A 44 -17.84 -33.05 -13.32
CA SER A 44 -17.85 -33.30 -14.75
C SER A 44 -16.41 -33.70 -15.15
N LYS A 45 -16.26 -34.58 -16.14
CA LYS A 45 -14.97 -35.10 -16.62
C LYS A 45 -14.10 -33.98 -17.21
N ASN A 46 -13.03 -33.59 -16.50
CA ASN A 46 -11.74 -33.19 -17.09
C ASN A 46 -10.66 -33.27 -16.00
N VAL A 47 -9.69 -34.14 -16.26
CA VAL A 47 -8.70 -34.68 -15.34
C VAL A 47 -7.50 -33.74 -15.19
N LEU A 48 -7.31 -33.18 -14.00
CA LEU A 48 -5.99 -32.95 -13.42
C LEU A 48 -6.04 -33.57 -12.01
N HIS A 49 -5.28 -34.63 -11.82
CA HIS A 49 -5.23 -35.43 -10.61
C HIS A 49 -4.53 -34.63 -9.49
N VAL A 50 -5.26 -33.74 -8.83
CA VAL A 50 -4.83 -33.14 -7.56
C VAL A 50 -4.99 -34.23 -6.51
N ALA A 51 -3.88 -34.75 -6.00
CA ALA A 51 -3.88 -35.71 -4.90
C ALA A 51 -4.71 -35.13 -3.74
N GLN A 52 -5.84 -35.76 -3.46
CA GLN A 52 -6.61 -35.49 -2.25
C GLN A 52 -5.72 -35.91 -1.09
N THR A 53 -5.20 -34.94 -0.34
CA THR A 53 -4.54 -35.23 0.93
C THR A 53 -5.65 -35.58 1.91
N GLU A 54 -5.77 -36.86 2.25
CA GLU A 54 -6.67 -37.31 3.31
C GLU A 54 -6.14 -36.78 4.65
N LEU A 55 -6.62 -35.60 5.02
CA LEU A 55 -6.33 -34.99 6.32
C LEU A 55 -7.16 -35.71 7.38
N HIS A 56 -6.52 -36.61 8.08
CA HIS A 56 -7.16 -37.35 9.15
C HIS A 56 -7.04 -36.57 10.47
N ILE A 57 -8.10 -35.83 10.80
CA ILE A 57 -8.17 -34.99 11.99
C ILE A 57 -8.90 -35.77 13.10
N LYS A 58 -8.18 -36.11 14.17
CA LYS A 58 -8.76 -36.70 15.39
C LYS A 58 -8.92 -35.63 16.46
N PHE A 59 -10.16 -35.42 16.92
CA PHE A 59 -10.45 -34.50 18.02
C PHE A 59 -10.43 -35.23 19.36
N ILE A 60 -9.59 -34.76 20.28
CA ILE A 60 -9.53 -35.20 21.68
C ILE A 60 -9.73 -33.94 22.56
N PRO A 61 -10.49 -33.99 23.67
CA PRO A 61 -10.68 -32.81 24.50
C PRO A 61 -9.35 -32.27 25.04
N ARG A 62 -9.11 -30.97 24.84
CA ARG A 62 -7.91 -30.17 25.19
C ARG A 62 -6.70 -30.28 24.25
N THR A 63 -6.71 -31.10 23.21
CA THR A 63 -5.64 -31.15 22.20
C THR A 63 -6.20 -31.36 20.79
N LEU A 64 -5.61 -30.69 19.80
CA LEU A 64 -5.94 -30.88 18.39
C LEU A 64 -4.69 -31.43 17.70
N ASN A 65 -4.70 -32.72 17.37
CA ASN A 65 -3.66 -33.33 16.55
C ASN A 65 -4.08 -33.28 15.08
N ILE A 66 -3.26 -32.63 14.27
CA ILE A 66 -3.42 -32.58 12.81
C ILE A 66 -2.20 -33.29 12.24
N ASP A 67 -2.40 -34.52 11.76
CA ASP A 67 -1.36 -35.31 11.14
C ASP A 67 -1.33 -34.97 9.65
N PHE A 68 -0.30 -34.24 9.21
CA PHE A 68 0.01 -34.12 7.80
C PHE A 68 0.82 -35.37 7.44
N GLY A 69 0.21 -36.32 6.74
CA GLY A 69 0.87 -37.57 6.35
C GLY A 69 2.27 -37.30 5.77
N ASN A 70 3.26 -38.05 6.25
CA ASN A 70 4.66 -37.87 5.86
C ASN A 70 4.79 -37.95 4.34
N LEU A 71 5.38 -36.91 3.75
CA LEU A 71 5.70 -36.85 2.33
C LEU A 71 7.00 -37.62 2.07
N ASP A 72 7.01 -38.90 2.43
CA ASP A 72 8.15 -39.78 2.22
C ASP A 72 8.16 -40.26 0.77
N GLY A 73 8.73 -39.42 -0.09
CA GLY A 73 9.14 -39.84 -1.43
C GLY A 73 8.63 -38.94 -2.54
N ILE A 74 9.26 -37.78 -2.73
CA ILE A 74 9.60 -37.20 -4.04
C ILE A 74 10.47 -35.95 -3.78
N MET A 75 11.65 -35.94 -4.41
CA MET A 75 12.70 -34.89 -4.41
C MET A 75 13.72 -34.92 -3.26
N LYS A 76 14.63 -35.91 -3.29
CA LYS A 76 16.02 -35.69 -2.86
C LYS A 76 16.62 -34.57 -3.74
N LYS A 77 16.62 -33.33 -3.26
CA LYS A 77 17.46 -32.28 -3.82
C LYS A 77 18.81 -32.36 -3.13
N ASN A 78 19.86 -32.60 -3.91
CA ASN A 78 21.24 -32.55 -3.44
C ASN A 78 21.47 -31.19 -2.79
N ILE A 79 21.66 -31.21 -1.48
CA ILE A 79 22.08 -30.06 -0.70
C ILE A 79 23.53 -29.83 -1.14
N ASN A 80 23.70 -29.00 -2.17
CA ASN A 80 25.01 -28.48 -2.51
C ASN A 80 25.51 -27.71 -1.28
N GLU A 81 26.41 -28.38 -0.56
CA GLU A 81 27.56 -27.88 0.15
C GLU A 81 27.66 -26.36 0.19
N ILE A 82 27.09 -25.77 1.23
CA ILE A 82 27.59 -24.49 1.73
C ILE A 82 28.73 -24.87 2.67
N PRO A 83 30.00 -24.52 2.40
CA PRO A 83 31.06 -24.76 3.34
C PRO A 83 30.83 -23.81 4.52
N LEU A 84 30.32 -24.35 5.63
CA LEU A 84 30.32 -23.65 6.91
C LEU A 84 31.79 -23.33 7.25
N PRO A 85 32.14 -22.07 7.59
CA PRO A 85 33.48 -21.78 8.08
C PRO A 85 33.72 -22.57 9.37
N LYS A 86 34.73 -23.46 9.33
CA LYS A 86 35.16 -24.37 10.42
C LYS A 86 35.77 -23.65 11.64
N TYR A 87 35.50 -22.36 11.82
CA TYR A 87 36.05 -21.59 12.94
C TYR A 87 34.92 -21.05 13.80
N ILE A 88 34.54 -21.86 14.79
CA ILE A 88 33.83 -21.40 15.97
C ILE A 88 34.93 -21.06 16.98
N PRO A 89 35.14 -19.79 17.36
CA PRO A 89 36.06 -19.49 18.45
C PRO A 89 35.55 -20.22 19.70
N SER A 90 36.45 -20.96 20.35
CA SER A 90 36.25 -21.59 21.64
C SER A 90 35.52 -20.61 22.58
N ILE A 91 34.38 -21.04 23.12
CA ILE A 91 33.65 -20.25 24.11
C ILE A 91 34.52 -20.21 25.37
N GLU A 92 35.17 -19.07 25.61
CA GLU A 92 35.87 -18.87 26.87
C GLU A 92 34.83 -18.85 28.00
N GLU A 93 35.10 -19.61 29.06
CA GLU A 93 34.26 -19.62 30.26
C GLU A 93 34.06 -18.19 30.78
N PRO A 94 32.85 -17.84 31.26
CA PRO A 94 32.58 -16.49 31.71
C PRO A 94 33.52 -16.15 32.86
N LEU A 95 34.35 -15.12 32.66
CA LEU A 95 35.29 -14.62 33.65
C LEU A 95 34.55 -14.37 34.96
N THR A 96 34.80 -15.23 35.96
CA THR A 96 34.22 -15.15 37.29
C THR A 96 34.46 -13.74 37.81
N ARG A 97 33.39 -12.96 38.03
CA ARG A 97 33.50 -11.59 38.54
C ARG A 97 34.25 -11.65 39.86
N LYS A 98 35.49 -11.13 39.89
CA LYS A 98 36.21 -10.92 41.14
C LYS A 98 35.33 -10.04 42.04
N PRO A 99 35.21 -10.35 43.35
CA PRO A 99 34.48 -9.50 44.26
C PRO A 99 35.06 -8.08 44.19
N ILE A 100 34.18 -7.10 44.08
CA ILE A 100 34.53 -5.68 44.06
C ILE A 100 35.35 -5.42 45.32
N GLN A 101 36.63 -5.07 45.14
CA GLN A 101 37.41 -4.50 46.23
C GLN A 101 36.71 -3.19 46.60
N GLN A 102 36.17 -3.13 47.82
CA GLN A 102 35.63 -1.89 48.35
C GLN A 102 36.82 -1.00 48.64
N ASP A 103 37.06 -0.03 47.74
CA ASP A 103 38.03 1.02 48.02
C ASP A 103 37.61 1.75 49.31
N MET A 104 38.62 2.09 50.12
CA MET A 104 38.52 2.83 51.37
C MET A 104 37.48 3.96 51.32
N PRO A 105 36.83 4.29 52.45
CA PRO A 105 35.76 5.28 52.47
C PRO A 105 36.27 6.60 51.91
N LEU A 106 35.66 6.98 50.77
CA LEU A 106 35.87 8.27 50.15
C LEU A 106 35.49 9.33 51.17
N THR A 107 36.51 10.03 51.66
CA THR A 107 36.42 11.18 52.56
C THR A 107 35.23 12.07 52.21
N ASP A 108 34.48 12.45 53.24
CA ASP A 108 33.31 13.33 53.22
C ASP A 108 33.56 14.63 52.45
N LYS A 109 33.43 14.56 51.13
CA LYS A 109 33.12 15.72 50.31
C LYS A 109 31.63 15.92 50.47
N SER A 110 31.29 16.81 51.39
CA SER A 110 29.97 17.42 51.56
C SER A 110 29.09 17.23 50.34
N PHE A 111 27.99 16.49 50.49
CA PHE A 111 26.89 16.47 49.52
C PHE A 111 26.29 17.89 49.42
N GLN A 112 26.98 18.80 48.73
CA GLN A 112 26.34 20.01 48.27
C GLN A 112 25.37 19.59 47.17
N LEU A 113 24.07 19.72 47.48
CA LEU A 113 23.02 19.63 46.48
C LEU A 113 23.39 20.59 45.33
N PRO A 114 23.34 20.14 44.07
CA PRO A 114 23.60 21.02 42.94
C PRO A 114 22.65 22.23 43.05
N PRO A 115 23.12 23.45 42.72
CA PRO A 115 22.31 24.64 42.90
C PRO A 115 20.99 24.44 42.15
N THR A 116 19.88 24.72 42.82
CA THR A 116 18.50 24.62 42.31
C THR A 116 18.25 25.68 41.25
N VAL A 117 19.00 25.64 40.15
CA VAL A 117 18.87 26.58 39.04
C VAL A 117 17.70 26.14 38.18
N ASN A 118 16.50 26.66 38.47
CA ASN A 118 15.38 26.90 37.54
C ASN A 118 14.93 25.75 36.59
N GLY A 119 15.43 24.52 36.77
CA GLY A 119 15.21 23.36 35.90
C GLY A 119 13.95 22.59 36.25
N CYS A 120 13.49 22.68 37.50
CA CYS A 120 12.28 22.02 37.97
C CYS A 120 11.01 22.49 37.24
N GLU A 121 10.91 23.79 36.91
CA GLU A 121 9.74 24.35 36.22
C GLU A 121 9.60 23.86 34.77
N LYS A 122 10.72 23.81 34.03
CA LYS A 122 10.75 23.29 32.64
C LYS A 122 10.38 21.80 32.62
N LEU A 123 10.84 21.03 33.61
CA LEU A 123 10.47 19.61 33.76
C LEU A 123 9.01 19.42 34.18
N ALA A 124 8.49 20.25 35.08
CA ALA A 124 7.09 20.22 35.50
C ALA A 124 6.12 20.51 34.33
N LYS A 125 6.44 21.50 33.48
CA LYS A 125 5.69 21.79 32.26
C LYS A 125 5.61 20.57 31.32
N HIS A 126 6.74 19.87 31.11
CA HIS A 126 6.76 18.65 30.30
C HIS A 126 5.91 17.52 30.92
N LEU A 127 5.97 17.35 32.25
CA LEU A 127 5.14 16.36 32.95
C LEU A 127 3.64 16.63 32.79
N ILE A 128 3.21 17.89 32.80
CA ILE A 128 1.81 18.27 32.55
C ILE A 128 1.40 17.87 31.12
N VAL A 129 2.22 18.17 30.12
CA VAL A 129 1.96 17.79 28.72
C VAL A 129 1.87 16.27 28.58
N ILE A 130 2.82 15.53 29.16
CA ILE A 130 2.84 14.06 29.15
C ILE A 130 1.58 13.50 29.81
N ARG A 131 1.16 14.03 30.97
CA ARG A 131 -0.06 13.61 31.67
C ARG A 131 -1.31 13.86 30.83
N ARG A 132 -1.40 15.01 30.14
CA ARG A 132 -2.50 15.32 29.22
C ARG A 132 -2.54 14.35 28.04
N GLN A 133 -1.40 14.08 27.42
CA GLN A 133 -1.29 13.11 26.33
C GLN A 133 -1.62 11.68 26.79
N LYS A 134 -1.12 11.26 27.95
CA LYS A 134 -1.45 9.99 28.62
C LYS A 134 -2.95 9.88 28.81
N MET A 135 -3.59 10.92 29.36
CA MET A 135 -5.02 10.93 29.61
C MET A 135 -5.83 10.89 28.30
N LYS A 136 -5.43 11.64 27.26
CA LYS A 136 -6.04 11.57 25.92
C LYS A 136 -5.92 10.17 25.32
N LYS A 137 -4.76 9.53 25.40
CA LYS A 137 -4.52 8.15 24.92
C LYS A 137 -5.35 7.13 25.71
N HIS A 138 -5.40 7.26 27.03
CA HIS A 138 -6.21 6.41 27.90
C HIS A 138 -7.70 6.50 27.56
N LYS A 139 -8.25 7.73 27.54
CA LYS A 139 -9.66 7.97 27.17
C LYS A 139 -9.98 7.45 25.77
N ARG A 140 -9.08 7.69 24.79
CA ARG A 140 -9.23 7.15 23.43
C ARG A 140 -9.29 5.63 23.43
N ARG A 141 -8.35 4.95 24.11
CA ARG A 141 -8.35 3.48 24.23
C ARG A 141 -9.63 2.95 24.87
N LYS A 142 -10.11 3.59 25.94
CA LYS A 142 -11.38 3.25 26.61
C LYS A 142 -12.57 3.38 25.65
N LEU A 143 -12.63 4.47 24.88
CA LEU A 143 -13.65 4.66 23.84
C LEU A 143 -13.57 3.58 22.76
N ARG A 144 -12.36 3.22 22.30
CA ARG A 144 -12.18 2.18 21.26
C ARG A 144 -12.70 0.82 21.68
N LYS A 145 -12.47 0.44 22.94
CA LYS A 145 -12.99 -0.80 23.49
C LYS A 145 -14.52 -0.76 23.58
N ARG A 146 -15.09 0.35 24.08
CA ARG A 146 -16.54 0.52 24.21
C ARG A 146 -17.27 0.49 22.86
N MET A 147 -16.71 1.15 21.84
CA MET A 147 -17.35 1.33 20.53
C MET A 147 -16.86 0.36 19.45
N GLN A 148 -16.14 -0.71 19.83
CA GLN A 148 -15.47 -1.61 18.90
C GLN A 148 -16.41 -2.10 17.79
N PHE A 149 -17.58 -2.62 18.15
CA PHE A 149 -18.55 -3.19 17.22
C PHE A 149 -19.20 -2.14 16.30
N VAL A 150 -19.45 -0.95 16.81
CA VAL A 150 -20.00 0.15 15.99
C VAL A 150 -19.00 0.54 14.91
N TRP A 151 -17.72 0.64 15.26
CA TRP A 151 -16.69 0.99 14.30
C TRP A 151 -16.34 -0.13 13.34
N THR A 152 -16.40 -1.39 13.74
CA THR A 152 -16.25 -2.52 12.81
C THR A 152 -17.38 -2.52 11.79
N LYS A 153 -18.64 -2.30 12.20
CA LYS A 153 -19.80 -2.14 11.30
C LYS A 153 -19.60 -0.98 10.32
N LEU A 154 -19.18 0.19 10.80
CA LEU A 154 -18.90 1.35 9.94
C LEU A 154 -17.73 1.09 8.97
N ARG A 155 -16.68 0.41 9.43
CA ARG A 155 -15.54 0.03 8.59
C ARG A 155 -15.98 -0.95 7.49
N ALA A 156 -16.75 -1.98 7.84
CA ALA A 156 -17.29 -2.93 6.88
C ALA A 156 -18.12 -2.23 5.81
N LYS A 157 -19.03 -1.32 6.20
CA LYS A 157 -19.84 -0.53 5.25
C LYS A 157 -18.99 0.33 4.31
N ARG A 158 -17.96 0.99 4.84
CA ARG A 158 -17.02 1.80 4.02
C ARG A 158 -16.23 0.94 3.05
N ASN A 159 -15.74 -0.21 3.51
CA ASN A 159 -15.00 -1.15 2.67
C ASN A 159 -15.89 -1.71 1.56
N SER A 160 -17.12 -2.12 1.86
CA SER A 160 -18.05 -2.61 0.84
C SER A 160 -18.42 -1.53 -0.18
N LEU A 161 -18.53 -0.27 0.23
CA LEU A 161 -18.81 0.83 -0.69
C LEU A 161 -17.62 1.08 -1.62
N ARG A 162 -16.40 1.09 -1.07
CA ARG A 162 -15.16 1.22 -1.86
C ARG A 162 -14.99 0.08 -2.86
N GLU A 163 -15.29 -1.14 -2.45
CA GLU A 163 -15.22 -2.30 -3.33
C GLU A 163 -16.22 -2.18 -4.47
N LYS A 164 -17.47 -1.78 -4.18
CA LYS A 164 -18.49 -1.57 -5.20
C LYS A 164 -18.11 -0.47 -6.19
N THR A 165 -17.57 0.65 -5.72
CA THR A 165 -17.11 1.74 -6.60
C THR A 165 -15.96 1.26 -7.48
N PHE A 166 -15.02 0.51 -6.91
CA PHE A 166 -13.90 -0.05 -7.65
C PHE A 166 -14.36 -1.05 -8.73
N GLN A 167 -15.28 -1.95 -8.40
CA GLN A 167 -15.85 -2.90 -9.35
C GLN A 167 -16.62 -2.18 -10.48
N ALA A 168 -17.39 -1.14 -10.13
CA ALA A 168 -18.10 -0.34 -11.12
C ALA A 168 -17.13 0.36 -12.10
N GLU A 169 -16.03 0.93 -11.59
CA GLU A 169 -14.98 1.53 -12.43
C GLU A 169 -14.31 0.50 -13.36
N LEU A 170 -14.04 -0.71 -12.87
CA LEU A 170 -13.49 -1.78 -13.70
C LEU A 170 -14.45 -2.21 -14.80
N ILE A 171 -15.73 -2.42 -14.46
CA ILE A 171 -16.75 -2.77 -15.44
C ILE A 171 -16.92 -1.65 -16.47
N ALA A 172 -16.88 -0.39 -16.05
CA ALA A 172 -16.93 0.75 -16.96
C ALA A 172 -15.76 0.71 -17.96
N LYS A 173 -14.52 0.51 -17.49
CA LYS A 173 -13.36 0.38 -18.37
C LYS A 173 -13.46 -0.79 -19.34
N ILE A 174 -13.98 -1.93 -18.89
CA ILE A 174 -14.21 -3.10 -19.75
C ILE A 174 -15.25 -2.76 -20.83
N LYS A 175 -16.35 -2.12 -20.45
CA LYS A 175 -17.38 -1.69 -21.40
C LYS A 175 -16.85 -0.68 -22.40
N ASP A 176 -16.08 0.31 -21.94
CA ASP A 176 -15.44 1.30 -22.80
C ASP A 176 -14.52 0.59 -23.82
N ALA A 177 -13.69 -0.34 -23.37
CA ALA A 177 -12.81 -1.13 -24.22
C ALA A 177 -13.57 -2.05 -25.21
N GLN A 178 -14.69 -2.64 -24.80
CA GLN A 178 -15.55 -3.46 -25.67
C GLN A 178 -16.28 -2.62 -26.72
N SER A 179 -16.71 -1.41 -26.34
CA SER A 179 -17.39 -0.46 -27.23
C SER A 179 -16.43 0.35 -28.11
N PHE A 180 -15.12 0.17 -27.94
CA PHE A 180 -14.12 0.94 -28.64
C PHE A 180 -14.06 0.56 -30.12
N ASP A 181 -14.57 1.44 -30.97
CA ASP A 181 -14.40 1.35 -32.42
C ASP A 181 -13.21 2.19 -32.88
N VAL A 182 -12.21 1.50 -33.44
CA VAL A 182 -10.97 2.09 -33.94
C VAL A 182 -11.24 3.08 -35.09
N LYS A 183 -12.17 2.76 -35.99
CA LYS A 183 -12.46 3.61 -37.16
C LYS A 183 -13.01 4.95 -36.71
N LYS A 184 -14.04 4.91 -35.87
CA LYS A 184 -14.65 6.09 -35.27
C LYS A 184 -13.62 6.92 -34.48
N TYR A 185 -12.75 6.28 -33.72
CA TYR A 185 -11.68 6.97 -32.99
C TYR A 185 -10.72 7.72 -33.93
N ILE A 186 -10.30 7.09 -35.03
CA ILE A 186 -9.42 7.72 -36.03
C ILE A 186 -10.15 8.90 -36.70
N GLU A 187 -11.40 8.72 -37.12
CA GLU A 187 -12.22 9.77 -37.72
C GLU A 187 -12.39 10.98 -36.78
N GLU A 188 -12.67 10.74 -35.49
CA GLU A 188 -12.74 11.81 -34.49
C GLU A 188 -11.41 12.56 -34.34
N ARG A 189 -10.27 11.85 -34.42
CA ARG A 189 -8.94 12.48 -34.36
C ARG A 189 -8.61 13.29 -35.60
N LEU A 190 -8.91 12.77 -36.79
CA LEU A 190 -8.77 13.51 -38.04
C LEU A 190 -9.67 14.75 -38.03
N ALA A 191 -10.92 14.61 -37.59
CA ALA A 191 -11.84 15.74 -37.45
C ALA A 191 -11.35 16.81 -36.45
N ILE A 192 -10.60 16.45 -35.41
CA ILE A 192 -9.98 17.43 -34.50
C ILE A 192 -8.83 18.17 -35.21
N LEU A 193 -8.05 17.48 -36.04
CA LEU A 193 -6.96 18.10 -36.81
C LEU A 193 -7.50 19.02 -37.91
N ASP A 194 -8.59 18.61 -38.56
CA ASP A 194 -9.24 19.35 -39.63
C ASP A 194 -10.05 20.56 -39.11
N LYS A 195 -10.42 20.58 -37.82
CA LYS A 195 -11.12 21.72 -37.21
C LYS A 195 -10.22 22.96 -37.25
N GLU A 196 -10.72 23.99 -37.93
CA GLU A 196 -10.10 25.31 -37.95
C GLU A 196 -9.95 25.88 -36.54
N ILE A 197 -8.71 26.01 -36.06
CA ILE A 197 -8.41 26.64 -34.78
C ILE A 197 -8.51 28.16 -34.97
N LEU A 198 -9.60 28.74 -34.47
CA LEU A 198 -9.77 30.19 -34.49
C LEU A 198 -9.07 30.84 -33.30
N PRO A 199 -8.38 31.99 -33.51
CA PRO A 199 -7.87 32.77 -32.41
C PRO A 199 -9.02 33.33 -31.57
N LYS A 200 -8.81 33.48 -30.26
CA LYS A 200 -9.80 34.05 -29.33
C LYS A 200 -9.96 35.57 -29.48
N THR A 201 -8.96 36.21 -30.06
CA THR A 201 -8.87 37.65 -30.23
C THR A 201 -8.51 37.98 -31.67
N TYR A 202 -9.00 39.12 -32.15
CA TYR A 202 -8.61 39.67 -33.45
C TYR A 202 -8.19 41.12 -33.26
N LYS A 203 -6.98 41.47 -33.72
CA LYS A 203 -6.36 42.81 -33.52
C LYS A 203 -6.33 43.30 -32.06
N GLY A 204 -6.28 42.38 -31.10
CA GLY A 204 -6.21 42.68 -29.67
C GLY A 204 -7.57 42.70 -28.95
N GLU A 205 -8.70 42.69 -29.67
CA GLU A 205 -10.03 42.66 -29.08
C GLU A 205 -10.59 41.25 -28.98
N ILE A 206 -11.31 40.94 -27.90
CA ILE A 206 -12.03 39.68 -27.72
C ILE A 206 -13.40 39.84 -28.39
N LEU A 207 -13.61 39.10 -29.47
CA LEU A 207 -14.82 39.14 -30.28
C LEU A 207 -15.46 37.75 -30.36
N SER A 208 -16.71 37.70 -30.81
CA SER A 208 -17.39 36.42 -31.08
C SER A 208 -16.65 35.64 -32.18
N ALA A 209 -16.59 34.31 -32.03
CA ALA A 209 -15.90 33.43 -32.97
C ALA A 209 -16.41 33.55 -34.42
N GLN A 210 -17.69 33.86 -34.62
CA GLN A 210 -18.27 34.09 -35.95
C GLN A 210 -17.68 35.34 -36.61
N VAL A 211 -17.57 36.43 -35.85
CA VAL A 211 -17.03 37.71 -36.32
C VAL A 211 -15.54 37.58 -36.65
N ILE A 212 -14.76 36.92 -35.78
CA ILE A 212 -13.34 36.64 -36.02
C ILE A 212 -13.16 35.81 -37.30
N ARG A 213 -14.01 34.81 -37.52
CA ARG A 213 -13.97 33.98 -38.74
C ARG A 213 -14.23 34.82 -39.99
N GLN A 214 -15.20 35.74 -39.96
CA GLN A 214 -15.48 36.66 -41.06
C GLN A 214 -14.28 37.58 -41.34
N PHE A 215 -13.71 38.20 -40.31
CA PHE A 215 -12.55 39.09 -40.47
C PHE A 215 -11.31 38.37 -41.00
N LEU A 216 -11.02 37.15 -40.51
CA LEU A 216 -9.92 36.34 -41.05
C LEU A 216 -10.14 35.98 -42.53
N LYS A 217 -11.40 35.69 -42.91
CA LYS A 217 -11.76 35.41 -44.31
C LYS A 217 -11.55 36.64 -45.19
N GLU A 218 -12.00 37.81 -44.77
CA GLU A 218 -11.80 39.07 -45.49
C GLU A 218 -10.32 39.42 -45.66
N ASP A 219 -9.51 39.25 -44.60
CA ASP A 219 -8.07 39.50 -44.67
C ASP A 219 -7.38 38.54 -45.64
N ARG A 220 -7.80 37.27 -45.65
CA ARG A 220 -7.30 36.26 -46.61
C ARG A 220 -7.67 36.62 -48.04
N GLU A 221 -8.91 37.02 -48.31
CA GLU A 221 -9.34 37.46 -49.65
C GLU A 221 -8.60 38.71 -50.13
N LYS A 222 -8.39 39.69 -49.23
CA LYS A 222 -7.57 40.88 -49.53
C LYS A 222 -6.14 40.49 -49.89
N TRP A 223 -5.56 39.50 -49.21
CA TRP A 223 -4.21 39.00 -49.49
C TRP A 223 -4.12 38.27 -50.84
N GLU A 224 -5.09 37.41 -51.16
CA GLU A 224 -5.16 36.74 -52.46
C GLU A 224 -5.31 37.72 -53.62
N LYS A 225 -6.16 38.75 -53.48
CA LYS A 225 -6.30 39.83 -54.48
C LYS A 225 -4.98 40.58 -54.72
N ARG A 226 -4.15 40.74 -53.68
CA ARG A 226 -2.82 41.36 -53.81
C ARG A 226 -1.84 40.46 -54.56
N LYS A 227 -1.90 39.14 -54.34
CA LYS A 227 -1.06 38.15 -55.04
C LYS A 227 -1.41 38.01 -56.52
N ASN A 228 -2.71 37.98 -56.84
CA ASN A 228 -3.21 37.78 -58.20
C ASN A 228 -3.17 39.05 -59.06
N LYS A 229 -2.49 40.13 -58.62
CA LYS A 229 -2.22 41.27 -59.49
C LYS A 229 -1.17 40.87 -60.53
N PRO A 230 -1.48 40.98 -61.85
CA PRO A 230 -0.51 40.69 -62.88
C PRO A 230 0.69 41.62 -62.70
N ARG A 231 1.89 41.04 -62.74
CA ARG A 231 3.14 41.82 -62.72
C ARG A 231 3.36 42.32 -64.14
N LEU A 232 3.51 43.63 -64.30
CA LEU A 232 3.99 44.21 -65.56
C LEU A 232 5.39 43.66 -65.82
N THR A 233 5.53 42.80 -66.81
CA THR A 233 6.81 42.49 -67.43
C THR A 233 7.09 43.60 -68.44
N LEU A 234 8.28 44.18 -68.37
CA LEU A 234 8.76 45.11 -69.40
C LEU A 234 9.31 44.22 -70.52
N ASP A 235 8.54 44.08 -71.58
CA ASP A 235 8.97 43.53 -72.86
C ASP A 235 9.64 44.62 -73.71
#